data_AF-A0A5P8WAE3-F1
#
_entry.id   AF-A0A5P8WAE3-F1
#
_cell.length_a   1.000
_cell.length_b   1.000
_cell.length_c   1.000
_cell.angle_alpha   90.00
_cell.angle_beta   90.00
_cell.angle_gamma   90.00
#
_symmetry.space_group_name_H-M   'P 1'
#
loop_
_entity.id
_entity.type
_entity.pdbx_description
1 polymer ?
#
loop_
_entity_poly.entity_id
_entity_poly.type
_entity_poly.pdbx_seq_one_letter_code
_entity_poly.pdbx_strand_id
1 'polypeptide(L)'
;MTRFIHDQFAKDYLEELLKPYGEVKASSRVAGEIREIDVLFSPAQQANNLEMLGILGKFAATPAIFEPFRNPASEEEICDCLLKLLEVRGALQREAI
;
A
#
# COMPACT_ATOMS: atom_id res chain seq x y z
N MET A 1 22.19 -3.74 -7.96
CA MET A 1 21.34 -3.62 -9.16
C MET A 1 20.13 -4.56 -9.16
N THR A 2 20.16 -5.75 -8.57
CA THR A 2 19.01 -6.70 -8.55
C THR A 2 17.92 -6.40 -7.51
N ARG A 3 18.20 -5.57 -6.49
CA ARG A 3 17.22 -5.21 -5.45
C ARG A 3 16.00 -4.47 -6.04
N PHE A 4 16.21 -3.67 -7.08
CA PHE A 4 15.16 -2.89 -7.75
C PHE A 4 14.20 -3.72 -8.61
N ILE A 5 14.64 -4.82 -9.20
CA ILE A 5 13.79 -5.60 -10.12
C ILE A 5 12.67 -6.32 -9.35
N HIS A 6 12.99 -6.88 -8.18
CA HIS A 6 11.99 -7.54 -7.34
C HIS A 6 11.05 -6.55 -6.67
N ASP A 7 11.59 -5.40 -6.27
CA ASP A 7 10.83 -4.28 -5.71
C ASP A 7 9.78 -3.77 -6.72
N GLN A 8 10.23 -3.42 -7.93
CA GLN A 8 9.34 -2.97 -8.99
C GLN A 8 8.32 -4.04 -9.39
N PHE A 9 8.77 -5.29 -9.57
CA PHE A 9 7.85 -6.39 -9.91
C PHE A 9 6.75 -6.57 -8.86
N ALA A 10 7.08 -6.50 -7.57
CA ALA A 10 6.09 -6.69 -6.51
C ALA A 10 5.06 -5.54 -6.48
N LYS A 11 5.52 -4.31 -6.74
CA LYS A 11 4.66 -3.12 -6.87
C LYS A 11 3.70 -3.25 -8.04
N ASP A 12 4.23 -3.52 -9.23
CA ASP A 12 3.45 -3.69 -10.45
C ASP A 12 2.43 -4.83 -10.29
N TYR A 13 2.86 -5.95 -9.67
CA TYR A 13 1.99 -7.09 -9.45
C TYR A 13 0.84 -6.77 -8.49
N LEU A 14 1.11 -6.12 -7.36
CA LEU A 14 0.07 -5.70 -6.42
C LEU A 14 -0.88 -4.68 -7.03
N GLU A 15 -0.36 -3.74 -7.83
CA GLU A 15 -1.18 -2.78 -8.54
C GLU A 15 -2.14 -3.48 -9.51
N GLU A 16 -1.63 -4.34 -10.39
CA GLU A 16 -2.47 -5.10 -11.33
C GLU A 16 -3.47 -6.02 -10.62
N LEU A 17 -3.06 -6.65 -9.51
CA LEU A 17 -3.91 -7.55 -8.77
C LEU A 17 -5.07 -6.84 -8.06
N LEU A 18 -4.83 -5.63 -7.53
CA LEU A 18 -5.81 -4.88 -6.74
C LEU A 18 -6.70 -3.94 -7.57
N LYS A 19 -6.26 -3.56 -8.79
CA LYS A 19 -7.00 -2.71 -9.74
C LYS A 19 -8.49 -3.07 -9.90
N PRO A 20 -8.89 -4.36 -9.98
CA PRO A 20 -10.31 -4.72 -10.13
C PRO A 20 -11.17 -4.43 -8.88
N TYR A 21 -10.55 -4.22 -7.72
CA TYR A 21 -11.22 -4.17 -6.42
C TYR A 21 -11.28 -2.76 -5.82
N GLY A 22 -10.63 -1.78 -6.44
CA GLY A 22 -10.59 -0.41 -5.91
C GLY A 22 -9.62 0.51 -6.65
N GLU A 23 -9.47 1.71 -6.11
CA GLU A 23 -8.48 2.67 -6.59
C GLU A 23 -7.11 2.29 -6.03
N VAL A 24 -6.13 2.14 -6.92
CA VAL A 24 -4.73 1.94 -6.55
C VAL A 24 -3.94 3.17 -6.95
N LYS A 25 -3.19 3.74 -6.01
CA LYS A 25 -2.19 4.78 -6.25
C LYS A 25 -0.81 4.20 -5.99
N ALA A 26 -0.11 3.83 -7.06
CA ALA A 26 1.29 3.43 -6.98
C ALA A 26 2.16 4.64 -6.65
N SER A 27 3.22 4.42 -5.86
CA SER A 27 4.26 5.42 -5.61
C SER A 27 3.72 6.77 -5.12
N SER A 28 2.82 6.74 -4.14
CA SER A 28 2.21 7.95 -3.60
C SER A 28 3.20 8.69 -2.68
N ARG A 29 3.43 9.99 -2.94
CA ARG A 29 4.31 10.83 -2.11
C ARG A 29 3.52 11.44 -0.96
N VAL A 30 3.99 11.23 0.26
CA VAL A 30 3.47 11.92 1.45
C VAL A 30 4.39 13.09 1.80
N ALA A 31 3.83 14.23 2.24
CA ALA A 31 4.62 15.40 2.60
C ALA A 31 5.15 15.30 4.04
N GLY A 32 6.47 15.38 4.20
CA GLY A 32 7.18 15.42 5.49
C GLY A 32 8.65 15.04 5.31
N GLU A 33 8.88 13.95 4.61
CA GLU A 33 10.14 13.50 4.01
C GLU A 33 9.74 12.82 2.68
N ILE A 34 10.61 12.68 1.69
CA ILE A 34 10.26 11.99 0.42
C ILE A 34 10.13 10.49 0.69
N ARG A 35 9.09 10.08 1.44
CA ARG A 35 8.76 8.69 1.71
C ARG A 35 7.71 8.29 0.70
N GLU A 36 8.14 7.43 -0.22
CA GLU A 36 7.28 6.86 -1.25
C GLU A 36 6.53 5.67 -0.64
N ILE A 37 5.21 5.70 -0.75
CA ILE A 37 4.39 4.55 -0.45
C ILE A 37 4.36 3.67 -1.68
N ASP A 38 4.67 2.39 -1.51
CA ASP A 38 4.72 1.45 -2.61
C ASP A 38 3.33 1.29 -3.26
N VAL A 39 2.30 0.99 -2.47
CA VAL A 39 0.91 0.89 -2.92
C VAL A 39 -0.04 1.48 -1.89
N LEU A 40 -0.77 2.53 -2.28
CA LEU A 40 -1.91 3.05 -1.53
C LEU A 40 -3.21 2.55 -2.18
N PHE A 41 -4.03 1.83 -1.42
CA PHE A 41 -5.25 1.21 -1.91
C PHE A 41 -6.49 1.76 -1.20
N SER A 42 -7.53 2.04 -1.99
CA SER A 42 -8.87 2.41 -1.52
C SER A 42 -9.90 1.47 -2.15
N PRO A 43 -10.60 0.63 -1.37
CA PRO A 43 -11.58 -0.30 -1.92
C PRO A 43 -12.76 0.41 -2.57
N ALA A 44 -13.30 -0.17 -3.65
CA ALA A 44 -14.56 0.26 -4.22
C ALA A 44 -15.72 -0.04 -3.26
N GLN A 45 -16.79 0.76 -3.33
CA GLN A 45 -17.95 0.65 -2.42
C GLN A 45 -18.66 -0.71 -2.50
N GLN A 46 -18.52 -1.44 -3.62
CA GLN A 46 -18.95 -2.84 -3.78
C GLN A 46 -17.81 -3.68 -4.37
N ALA A 47 -16.65 -3.71 -3.71
CA ALA A 47 -15.56 -4.61 -4.07
C ALA A 47 -16.00 -6.08 -3.91
N ASN A 48 -16.48 -6.68 -4.99
CA ASN A 48 -16.94 -8.07 -5.01
C ASN A 48 -15.73 -9.01 -5.11
N ASN A 49 -15.89 -10.22 -4.57
CA ASN A 49 -14.93 -11.32 -4.70
C ASN A 49 -13.55 -11.11 -4.05
N LEU A 50 -13.43 -10.20 -3.08
CA LEU A 50 -12.19 -10.01 -2.31
C LEU A 50 -11.71 -11.29 -1.62
N GLU A 51 -12.63 -12.21 -1.30
CA GLU A 51 -12.31 -13.52 -0.73
C GLU A 51 -11.39 -14.37 -1.62
N MET A 52 -11.39 -14.15 -2.94
CA MET A 52 -10.47 -14.83 -3.86
C MET A 52 -9.01 -14.46 -3.62
N LEU A 53 -8.75 -13.29 -3.03
CA LEU A 53 -7.41 -12.82 -2.66
C LEU A 53 -6.94 -13.38 -1.30
N GLY A 54 -7.76 -14.17 -0.61
CA GLY A 54 -7.43 -14.75 0.68
C GLY A 54 -7.11 -13.70 1.75
N ILE A 55 -5.92 -13.78 2.35
CA ILE A 55 -5.49 -12.83 3.41
C ILE A 55 -5.36 -11.42 2.85
N LEU A 56 -4.85 -11.26 1.63
CA LEU A 56 -4.73 -9.94 1.00
C LEU A 56 -6.10 -9.26 0.87
N GLY A 57 -7.14 -10.04 0.51
CA GLY A 57 -8.51 -9.55 0.42
C GLY A 57 -9.06 -9.04 1.75
N LYS A 58 -8.66 -9.66 2.87
CA LYS A 58 -9.04 -9.18 4.21
C LYS A 58 -8.38 -7.83 4.54
N PHE A 59 -7.13 -7.61 4.13
CA PHE A 59 -6.46 -6.33 4.32
C PHE A 59 -6.99 -5.25 3.38
N ALA A 60 -7.36 -5.63 2.16
CA ALA A 60 -7.96 -4.75 1.16
C ALA A 60 -9.45 -4.43 1.43
N ALA A 61 -10.07 -4.97 2.48
CA ALA A 61 -11.47 -4.65 2.81
C ALA A 61 -11.67 -3.19 3.29
N THR A 62 -10.59 -2.52 3.67
CA THR A 62 -10.56 -1.10 4.06
C THR A 62 -9.42 -0.39 3.33
N PRO A 63 -9.41 0.95 3.28
CA PRO A 63 -8.24 1.68 2.79
C PRO A 63 -6.96 1.20 3.50
N ALA A 64 -5.93 0.91 2.73
CA ALA A 64 -4.72 0.25 3.22
C ALA A 64 -3.47 0.68 2.45
N ILE A 65 -2.32 0.50 3.09
CA ILE A 65 -0.99 0.66 2.49
C ILE A 65 -0.36 -0.72 2.41
N PHE A 66 0.24 -1.06 1.26
CA PHE A 66 1.00 -2.29 1.07
C PHE A 66 2.45 -1.99 0.71
N GLU A 67 3.37 -2.57 1.48
CA GLU A 67 4.83 -2.44 1.33
C GLU A 67 5.41 -3.85 1.20
N PRO A 68 5.64 -4.35 -0.03
CA PRO A 68 6.12 -5.71 -0.24
C PRO A 68 7.63 -5.84 0.01
N PHE A 69 8.02 -6.74 0.92
CA PHE A 69 9.42 -7.06 1.17
C PHE A 69 9.81 -8.41 0.57
N ARG A 70 10.95 -8.46 -0.15
CA ARG A 70 11.51 -9.72 -0.67
C ARG A 70 12.00 -10.66 0.44
N ASN A 71 12.56 -10.07 1.49
CA ASN A 71 13.02 -10.75 2.69
C ASN A 71 12.08 -10.40 3.85
N PRO A 72 12.09 -11.14 4.97
CA PRO A 72 11.40 -10.69 6.17
C PRO A 72 11.77 -9.25 6.52
N ALA A 73 10.75 -8.42 6.78
CA ALA A 73 10.95 -7.04 7.15
C ALA A 73 11.73 -6.95 8.47
N SER A 74 12.72 -6.07 8.50
CA SER A 74 13.45 -5.70 9.72
C SER A 74 12.60 -4.83 10.65
N GLU A 75 13.02 -4.71 11.90
CA GLU A 75 12.36 -3.82 12.88
C GLU A 75 12.32 -2.37 12.41
N GLU A 76 13.37 -1.91 11.72
CA GLU A 76 13.46 -0.57 11.13
C GLU A 76 12.46 -0.40 9.99
N GLU A 77 12.39 -1.36 9.06
CA GLU A 77 11.41 -1.35 7.96
C GLU A 77 9.96 -1.37 8.48
N ILE A 78 9.69 -2.10 9.56
CA ILE A 78 8.38 -2.11 10.22
C ILE A 78 8.06 -0.74 10.84
N CYS A 79 9.02 -0.13 11.56
CA CYS A 79 8.86 1.21 12.12
C CYS A 79 8.59 2.25 11.02
N ASP A 80 9.28 2.14 9.89
CA ASP A 80 9.06 3.01 8.73
C ASP A 80 7.67 2.83 8.12
N CYS A 81 7.18 1.59 7.99
CA CYS A 81 5.81 1.32 7.54
C CYS A 81 4.77 1.97 8.46
N LEU A 82 4.96 1.87 9.78
CA LEU A 82 4.08 2.50 10.76
C LEU A 82 4.10 4.02 10.65
N LEU A 83 5.28 4.61 10.45
CA LEU A 83 5.41 6.05 10.26
C LEU A 83 4.68 6.51 8.99
N LYS A 84 4.88 5.84 7.84
CA LYS A 84 4.14 6.12 6.59
C LYS A 84 2.61 6.10 6.81
N LEU A 85 2.11 5.10 7.54
CA LEU A 85 0.69 4.98 7.85
C LEU A 85 0.16 6.17 8.67
N LEU A 86 0.91 6.61 9.68
CA LEU A 86 0.54 7.77 10.50
C LEU A 86 0.56 9.07 9.69
N GLU A 87 1.51 9.24 8.78
CA GLU A 87 1.58 10.40 7.88
C GLU A 87 0.37 10.46 6.94
N VAL A 88 0.01 9.34 6.30
CA VAL A 88 -1.20 9.25 5.45
C VAL A 88 -2.45 9.57 6.26
N ARG A 89 -2.58 8.99 7.44
CA ARG A 89 -3.72 9.28 8.33
C ARG A 89 -3.79 10.76 8.67
N GLY A 90 -2.65 11.39 8.98
CA GLY A 90 -2.56 12.81 9.25
C GLY A 90 -2.93 13.67 8.02
N ALA A 91 -2.55 13.26 6.81
CA ALA A 91 -2.92 13.95 5.58
C ALA A 91 -4.44 13.88 5.33
N LEU A 92 -5.03 12.69 5.42
CA LEU A 92 -6.48 12.50 5.28
C LEU A 92 -7.29 13.31 6.32
N GLN A 93 -6.79 13.41 7.56
CA GLN A 93 -7.43 14.23 8.59
C GLN A 93 -7.41 15.72 8.26
N ARG A 94 -6.35 16.22 7.61
CA ARG A 94 -6.27 17.63 7.19
C ARG A 94 -7.16 17.93 5.99
N GLU A 95 -7.32 16.97 5.07
CA GLU A 95 -8.21 17.11 3.90
C GLU A 95 -9.71 17.06 4.27
N ALA A 96 -10.05 16.51 5.44
CA ALA A 96 -11.42 16.42 5.92
C ALA A 96 -11.95 17.70 6.62
N ILE A 97 -11.13 18.76 6.69
CA ILE A 97 -11.47 20.08 7.26
C ILE A 97 -11.80 21.05 6.12
#